data_AF-A0A937TPL2-F1
#
_entry.id   AF-A0A937TPL2-F1
#
_cell.length_a   1.000
_cell.length_b   1.000
_cell.length_c   1.000
_cell.angle_alpha   90.00
_cell.angle_beta   90.00
_cell.angle_gamma   90.00
#
_symmetry.space_group_name_H-M   'P 1'
#
loop_
_entity.id
_entity.type
_entity.pdbx_description
1 polymer ?
#
loop_
_entity_poly.entity_id
_entity_poly.type
_entity_poly.pdbx_seq_one_letter_code
_entity_poly.pdbx_strand_id
1 'polypeptide(L)'
;MLSTNRVVFWDLEHFRDFDRVIARAFPRGRWVTEADGGGDPGGGGGEGQGADDEPADGGPTATEVLAGLQEENRRLKEKIEELSSLQEEARTADRRLEDAAEANEQLRKRYGEVALAEAVRQAADNLGIPAEVAAIYSHRFKCSADADGTVHIEPNPTEFLVAELKNDPLLQQSVSRGRQVRQAAAVASGAQAVDDADPVEVMTVLDRDPSKKARFIARHGMESYVDLASRARRKGYRG
;
A
#
# COMPACT_ATOMS: atom_id res chain seq x y z
N MET A 1 -6.48 17.15 -11.68
CA MET A 1 -5.02 16.94 -11.69
C MET A 1 -4.79 15.48 -11.33
N LEU A 2 -4.30 14.67 -12.27
CA LEU A 2 -3.99 13.26 -12.01
C LEU A 2 -2.67 13.21 -11.24
N SER A 3 -2.77 12.97 -9.93
CA SER A 3 -1.60 12.65 -9.11
C SER A 3 -0.91 11.45 -9.74
N THR A 4 0.35 11.63 -10.13
CA THR A 4 1.18 10.56 -10.67
C THR A 4 1.54 9.68 -9.48
N ASN A 5 0.89 8.53 -9.35
CA ASN A 5 1.20 7.56 -8.28
C ASN A 5 2.69 7.21 -8.36
N ARG A 6 3.45 7.70 -7.40
CA ARG A 6 4.89 7.49 -7.31
C ARG A 6 5.10 6.18 -6.55
N VAL A 7 5.59 5.16 -7.26
CA VAL A 7 5.96 3.86 -6.67
C VAL A 7 7.43 3.94 -6.27
N VAL A 8 7.76 3.58 -5.03
CA VAL A 8 9.14 3.58 -4.51
C VAL A 8 9.56 2.15 -4.20
N PHE A 9 10.68 1.72 -4.79
CA PHE A 9 11.25 0.38 -4.60
C PHE A 9 12.37 0.41 -3.54
N TRP A 10 12.41 -0.60 -2.68
CA TRP A 10 13.49 -0.82 -1.71
C TRP A 10 14.38 -2.00 -2.14
N ASP A 11 15.69 -1.82 -2.02
CA ASP A 11 16.74 -2.79 -2.36
C ASP A 11 16.90 -3.86 -1.26
N LEU A 12 17.12 -5.12 -1.68
CA LEU A 12 17.26 -6.31 -0.83
C LEU A 12 18.39 -6.24 0.22
N GLU A 13 19.39 -5.37 0.05
CA GLU A 13 20.48 -5.23 1.03
C GLU A 13 20.04 -4.67 2.40
N HIS A 14 18.88 -3.99 2.48
CA HIS A 14 18.37 -3.42 3.74
C HIS A 14 17.73 -4.44 4.69
N PHE A 15 17.53 -5.69 4.25
CA PHE A 15 16.88 -6.72 5.07
C PHE A 15 17.79 -7.31 6.16
N ARG A 16 19.12 -7.11 6.08
CA ARG A 16 20.07 -7.64 7.09
C ARG A 16 20.12 -6.86 8.40
N ASP A 17 19.54 -5.65 8.45
CA ASP A 17 19.59 -4.78 9.64
C ASP A 17 18.21 -4.58 10.32
N PHE A 18 17.16 -5.25 9.86
CA PHE A 18 15.80 -5.09 10.39
C PHE A 18 15.67 -5.44 11.89
N ASP A 19 16.39 -6.47 12.35
CA ASP A 19 16.44 -6.85 13.77
C ASP A 19 17.14 -5.80 14.66
N ARG A 20 18.07 -5.01 14.10
CA ARG A 20 18.75 -3.92 14.82
C ARG A 20 17.89 -2.66 14.94
N VAL A 21 16.99 -2.41 13.99
CA VAL A 21 16.09 -1.25 14.01
C VAL A 21 14.96 -1.45 15.01
N ILE A 22 14.38 -2.65 15.11
CA ILE A 22 13.36 -2.96 16.12
C ILE A 22 13.92 -2.88 17.55
N ALA A 23 15.17 -3.31 17.77
CA ALA A 23 15.82 -3.20 19.08
C ALA A 23 16.12 -1.74 19.50
N ARG A 24 16.14 -0.78 18.57
CA ARG A 24 16.34 0.66 18.84
C ARG A 24 15.04 1.44 18.98
N ALA A 25 13.96 1.01 18.33
CA ALA A 25 12.66 1.67 18.40
C ALA A 25 11.85 1.33 19.66
N PHE A 26 12.15 0.21 20.33
CA PHE A 26 11.43 -0.24 21.52
C PHE A 26 12.38 -0.53 22.70
N PRO A 27 12.89 0.49 23.41
CA PRO A 27 13.46 0.24 24.73
C PRO A 27 12.31 -0.26 25.61
N ARG A 28 12.50 -1.40 26.27
CA ARG A 28 11.55 -1.98 27.24
C ARG A 28 11.23 -0.96 28.33
N GLY A 29 10.18 -0.17 28.09
CA GLY A 29 9.71 0.93 28.93
C GLY A 29 8.39 0.54 29.60
N ARG A 30 8.49 0.37 30.91
CA ARG A 30 7.45 0.16 31.92
C ARG A 30 6.21 1.04 31.67
N TRP A 31 5.03 0.42 31.54
CA TRP A 31 3.77 1.14 31.65
C TRP A 31 3.59 1.58 33.11
N VAL A 32 3.60 2.90 33.33
CA VAL A 32 3.23 3.54 34.59
C VAL A 32 1.71 3.67 34.57
N THR A 33 1.04 2.92 35.44
CA THR A 33 -0.34 3.21 35.86
C THR A 33 -0.24 4.06 37.12
N GLU A 34 -0.37 5.37 36.95
CA GLU A 34 -0.69 6.35 38.00
C GLU A 34 -2.04 6.97 37.59
N ALA A 35 -3.03 7.19 38.46
CA ALA A 35 -3.00 7.21 39.90
C ALA A 35 -4.38 6.85 40.49
N ASP A 36 -4.32 6.08 41.56
CA ASP A 36 -5.23 6.17 42.70
C ASP A 36 -5.26 7.60 43.25
N GLY A 37 -6.46 8.06 43.58
CA GLY A 37 -6.74 9.14 44.53
C GLY A 37 -8.18 8.93 44.99
N GLY A 38 -8.47 8.35 46.15
CA GLY A 38 -7.80 8.54 47.44
C GLY A 38 -8.46 9.74 48.14
N GLY A 39 -9.66 9.53 48.69
CA GLY A 39 -10.45 10.55 49.39
C GLY A 39 -11.25 9.93 50.53
N ASP A 40 -10.53 9.63 51.60
CA ASP A 40 -11.02 9.24 52.93
C ASP A 40 -11.63 10.45 53.66
N PRO A 41 -12.81 10.36 54.30
CA PRO A 41 -13.16 11.26 55.39
C PRO A 41 -13.06 10.52 56.72
N GLY A 42 -11.85 10.55 57.27
CA GLY A 42 -11.58 10.22 58.66
C GLY A 42 -12.34 11.13 59.61
N GLY A 43 -12.94 10.51 60.63
CA GLY A 43 -13.56 11.20 61.75
C GLY A 43 -12.57 11.99 62.58
N GLY A 44 -13.02 13.14 63.07
CA GLY A 44 -12.37 13.91 64.12
C GLY A 44 -13.43 14.31 65.14
N GLY A 45 -13.46 13.60 66.27
CA GLY A 45 -14.12 14.08 67.47
C GLY A 45 -13.35 15.26 68.05
N GLY A 46 -14.08 16.28 68.47
CA GLY A 46 -13.56 17.43 69.21
C GLY A 46 -14.66 17.97 70.11
N GLU A 47 -14.67 17.52 71.35
CA GLU A 47 -15.39 18.19 72.44
C GLU A 47 -14.75 19.57 72.68
N GLY A 48 -15.59 20.61 72.73
CA GLY A 48 -15.18 21.95 73.08
C GLY A 48 -16.38 22.69 73.66
N GLN A 49 -16.50 22.66 74.99
CA GLN A 49 -17.35 23.57 75.74
C GLN A 49 -16.85 25.00 75.56
N GLY A 50 -17.77 25.91 75.28
CA GLY A 50 -17.54 27.34 75.22
C GLY A 50 -18.88 28.04 75.11
N ALA A 51 -19.43 28.40 76.27
CA ALA A 51 -20.61 29.21 76.39
C ALA A 51 -20.31 30.67 76.02
N ASP A 52 -21.39 31.33 75.62
CA ASP A 52 -21.65 32.77 75.70
C ASP A 52 -21.47 33.63 74.44
N ASP A 53 -22.52 34.44 74.26
CA ASP A 53 -22.74 35.62 73.43
C ASP A 53 -23.21 35.45 71.97
N GLU A 54 -24.54 35.44 71.83
CA GLU A 54 -25.29 35.95 70.67
C GLU A 54 -24.74 37.32 70.22
N PRO A 55 -24.78 37.57 68.91
CA PRO A 55 -25.92 38.36 68.44
C PRO A 55 -26.75 37.57 67.42
N ALA A 56 -28.07 37.71 67.54
CA ALA A 56 -29.03 37.30 66.54
C ALA A 56 -28.74 38.01 65.20
N ASP A 57 -28.00 37.34 64.33
CA ASP A 57 -27.87 37.70 62.93
C ASP A 57 -28.75 36.77 62.10
N GLY A 58 -29.56 37.36 61.23
CA GLY A 58 -30.68 36.71 60.54
C GLY A 58 -30.21 35.64 59.57
N GLY A 59 -29.96 34.43 60.07
CA GLY A 59 -29.68 33.26 59.25
C GLY A 59 -30.84 33.00 58.27
N PRO A 60 -30.53 32.50 57.05
CA PRO A 60 -31.53 32.30 56.02
C PRO A 60 -32.62 31.36 56.54
N THR A 61 -33.88 31.74 56.30
CA THR A 61 -35.01 30.93 56.77
C THR A 61 -34.97 29.54 56.11
N ALA A 62 -35.49 28.50 56.77
CA ALA A 62 -35.52 27.15 56.18
C ALA A 62 -36.17 27.11 54.79
N THR A 63 -37.10 28.04 54.53
CA THR A 63 -37.73 28.31 53.24
C THR A 63 -36.79 28.92 52.20
N GLU A 64 -35.89 29.83 52.58
CA GLU A 64 -34.87 30.40 51.69
C GLU A 64 -33.82 29.36 51.32
N VAL A 65 -33.42 28.51 52.27
CA VAL A 65 -32.49 27.40 52.01
C VAL A 65 -33.12 26.39 51.05
N LEU A 66 -34.39 26.03 51.25
CA LEU A 66 -35.13 25.15 50.33
C LEU A 66 -35.25 25.73 48.93
N ALA A 67 -35.56 27.03 48.80
CA ALA A 67 -35.65 27.69 47.50
C ALA A 67 -34.29 27.73 46.79
N GLY A 68 -33.20 27.99 47.52
CA GLY A 68 -31.83 27.95 46.99
C GLY A 68 -31.44 26.55 46.49
N LEU A 69 -31.75 25.50 47.25
CA LEU A 69 -31.48 24.12 46.86
C LEU A 69 -32.34 23.66 45.67
N GLN A 70 -33.57 24.15 45.54
CA GLN A 70 -34.42 23.87 44.37
C GLN A 70 -33.87 24.53 43.11
N GLU A 71 -33.38 25.77 43.24
CA GLU A 71 -32.77 26.50 42.12
C GLU A 71 -31.45 25.85 41.68
N GLU A 72 -30.61 25.44 42.64
CA GLU A 72 -29.38 24.72 42.33
C GLU A 72 -29.67 23.36 41.68
N ASN A 73 -30.67 22.62 42.16
CA ASN A 73 -31.10 21.37 41.51
C ASN A 73 -31.58 21.60 40.07
N ARG A 74 -32.30 22.69 39.80
CA ARG A 74 -32.72 23.03 38.43
C ARG A 74 -31.50 23.30 37.54
N ARG A 75 -30.57 24.13 38.01
CA ARG A 75 -29.32 24.44 37.29
C ARG A 75 -28.46 23.20 37.05
N LEU A 76 -28.35 22.31 38.03
CA LEU A 76 -27.59 21.07 37.90
C LEU A 76 -28.26 20.12 36.90
N LYS A 77 -29.59 20.04 36.86
CA LYS A 77 -30.32 19.24 35.86
C LYS A 77 -30.08 19.75 34.44
N GLU A 78 -30.18 21.06 34.22
CA GLU A 78 -29.89 21.67 32.91
C GLU A 78 -28.44 21.37 32.48
N LYS A 79 -27.48 21.47 33.39
CA LYS A 79 -26.08 21.15 33.11
C LYS A 79 -25.85 19.65 32.82
N ILE A 80 -26.58 18.75 33.50
CA ILE A 80 -26.51 17.32 33.22
C ILE A 80 -27.06 17.02 31.82
N GLU A 81 -28.17 17.66 31.43
CA GLU A 81 -28.75 17.50 30.10
C GLU A 81 -27.79 18.00 29.00
N GLU A 82 -27.18 19.18 29.18
CA GLU A 82 -26.17 19.72 28.27
C GLU A 82 -24.94 18.80 28.16
N LEU A 83 -24.41 18.29 29.28
CA LEU A 83 -23.27 17.36 29.25
C LEU A 83 -23.64 16.04 28.59
N SER A 84 -24.88 15.58 28.77
CA SER A 84 -25.37 14.35 28.14
C SER A 84 -25.49 14.48 26.62
N SER A 85 -25.98 15.63 26.11
CA SER A 85 -26.08 15.86 24.67
C SER A 85 -24.69 15.97 24.04
N LEU A 86 -23.75 16.69 24.67
CA LEU A 86 -22.36 16.76 24.21
C LEU A 86 -21.67 15.38 24.22
N GLN A 87 -21.99 14.52 25.20
CA GLN A 87 -21.46 13.16 25.23
C GLN A 87 -22.01 12.30 24.09
N GLU A 88 -23.28 12.45 23.73
CA GLU A 88 -23.87 11.76 22.58
C GLU A 88 -23.29 12.24 21.25
N GLU A 89 -23.06 13.54 21.11
CA GLU A 89 -22.38 14.13 19.96
C GLU A 89 -20.96 13.60 19.81
N ALA A 90 -20.18 13.56 20.91
CA ALA A 90 -18.83 13.01 20.92
C ALA A 90 -18.81 11.54 20.50
N ARG A 91 -19.70 10.69 21.06
CA ARG A 91 -19.83 9.28 20.66
C ARG A 91 -20.19 9.12 19.19
N THR A 92 -21.03 10.01 18.66
CA THR A 92 -21.41 10.00 17.25
C THR A 92 -20.25 10.42 16.35
N ALA A 93 -19.46 11.41 16.77
CA ALA A 93 -18.25 11.82 16.07
C ALA A 93 -17.19 10.71 16.06
N ASP A 94 -16.97 10.03 17.20
CA ASP A 94 -16.02 8.91 17.32
C ASP A 94 -16.37 7.78 16.34
N ARG A 95 -17.64 7.36 16.31
CA ARG A 95 -18.11 6.35 15.34
C ARG A 95 -17.85 6.76 13.89
N ARG A 96 -18.08 8.03 13.55
CA ARG A 96 -17.80 8.55 12.19
C ARG A 96 -16.31 8.53 11.87
N LEU A 97 -15.44 8.78 12.85
CA LEU A 97 -14.00 8.70 12.68
C LEU A 97 -13.53 7.26 12.48
N GLU A 98 -14.11 6.32 13.22
CA GLU A 98 -13.86 4.87 13.04
C GLU A 98 -14.29 4.41 11.63
N ASP A 99 -15.52 4.72 11.22
CA ASP A 99 -16.02 4.40 9.88
C ASP A 99 -15.13 4.98 8.76
N ALA A 100 -14.67 6.23 8.93
CA ALA A 100 -13.79 6.88 7.99
C ALA A 100 -12.37 6.27 7.98
N ALA A 101 -11.87 5.82 9.13
CA ALA A 101 -10.58 5.13 9.24
C ALA A 101 -10.63 3.78 8.53
N GLU A 102 -11.68 2.99 8.74
CA GLU A 102 -11.88 1.70 8.05
C GLU A 102 -12.00 1.89 6.53
N ALA A 103 -12.78 2.86 6.07
CA ALA A 103 -12.91 3.17 4.65
C ALA A 103 -11.57 3.56 4.01
N ASN A 104 -10.76 4.38 4.72
CA ASN A 104 -9.43 4.74 4.26
C ASN A 104 -8.47 3.55 4.21
N GLU A 105 -8.52 2.65 5.19
CA GLU A 105 -7.71 1.42 5.19
C GLU A 105 -8.06 0.54 3.98
N GLN A 106 -9.35 0.36 3.68
CA GLN A 106 -9.81 -0.40 2.52
C GLN A 106 -9.33 0.22 1.21
N LEU A 107 -9.38 1.55 1.08
CA LEU A 107 -8.85 2.25 -0.09
C LEU A 107 -7.35 2.04 -0.25
N ARG A 108 -6.58 2.13 0.83
CA ARG A 108 -5.13 1.88 0.80
C ARG A 108 -4.79 0.46 0.33
N LYS A 109 -5.55 -0.54 0.79
CA LYS A 109 -5.40 -1.94 0.32
C LYS A 109 -5.64 -2.05 -1.19
N ARG A 110 -6.74 -1.49 -1.69
CA ARG A 110 -7.07 -1.51 -3.13
C ARG A 110 -6.03 -0.79 -3.99
N TYR A 111 -5.58 0.38 -3.58
CA TYR A 111 -4.54 1.11 -4.32
C TYR A 111 -3.20 0.38 -4.28
N GLY A 112 -2.86 -0.26 -3.17
CA GLY A 112 -1.68 -1.11 -3.05
C GLY A 112 -1.70 -2.29 -4.02
N GLU A 113 -2.83 -2.99 -4.13
CA GLU A 113 -3.01 -4.11 -5.07
C GLU A 113 -2.85 -3.68 -6.54
N VAL A 114 -3.46 -2.55 -6.92
CA VAL A 114 -3.35 -2.02 -8.29
C VAL A 114 -1.91 -1.59 -8.59
N ALA A 115 -1.26 -0.90 -7.66
CA ALA A 115 0.13 -0.47 -7.82
C ALA A 115 1.09 -1.67 -7.91
N LEU A 116 0.84 -2.73 -7.14
CA LEU A 116 1.61 -3.97 -7.22
C LEU A 116 1.47 -4.64 -8.58
N ALA A 117 0.24 -4.82 -9.05
CA ALA A 117 -0.02 -5.42 -10.35
C ALA A 117 0.68 -4.66 -11.49
N GLU A 118 0.64 -3.32 -11.42
CA GLU A 118 1.34 -2.45 -12.37
C GLU A 118 2.86 -2.61 -12.29
N ALA A 119 3.43 -2.59 -11.08
CA ALA A 119 4.87 -2.73 -10.89
C ALA A 119 5.39 -4.10 -11.36
N VAL A 120 4.67 -5.18 -11.05
CA VAL A 120 4.99 -6.55 -11.51
C VAL A 120 4.91 -6.62 -13.03
N ARG A 121 3.89 -6.02 -13.65
CA ARG A 121 3.75 -5.98 -15.11
C ARG A 121 4.92 -5.25 -15.76
N GLN A 122 5.27 -4.06 -15.27
CA GLN A 122 6.39 -3.28 -15.80
C GLN A 122 7.72 -4.03 -15.66
N ALA A 123 7.95 -4.67 -14.51
CA ALA A 123 9.13 -5.51 -14.30
C ALA A 123 9.16 -6.69 -15.30
N ALA A 124 8.03 -7.35 -15.52
CA ALA A 124 7.91 -8.44 -16.49
C ALA A 124 8.23 -7.96 -17.91
N ASP A 125 7.69 -6.82 -18.33
CA ASP A 125 7.95 -6.23 -19.65
C ASP A 125 9.43 -5.91 -19.84
N ASN A 126 10.08 -5.30 -18.84
CA ASN A 126 11.50 -4.97 -18.88
C ASN A 126 12.39 -6.21 -18.98
N LEU A 127 12.00 -7.31 -18.34
CA LEU A 127 12.71 -8.59 -18.37
C LEU A 127 12.29 -9.49 -19.54
N GLY A 128 11.26 -9.09 -20.29
CA GLY A 128 10.72 -9.85 -21.40
C GLY A 128 9.97 -11.13 -21.00
N ILE A 129 9.45 -11.21 -19.78
CA ILE A 129 8.64 -12.32 -19.26
C ILE A 129 7.15 -12.02 -19.55
N PRO A 130 6.29 -13.03 -19.83
CA PRO A 130 4.85 -12.82 -19.91
C PRO A 130 4.27 -12.29 -18.59
N ALA A 131 3.40 -11.28 -18.66
CA ALA A 131 2.82 -10.65 -17.48
C ALA A 131 2.04 -11.65 -16.61
N GLU A 132 1.39 -12.63 -17.23
CA GLU A 132 0.63 -13.69 -16.54
C GLU A 132 1.54 -14.56 -15.67
N VAL A 133 2.76 -14.83 -16.13
CA VAL A 133 3.76 -15.62 -15.39
C VAL A 133 4.28 -14.82 -14.21
N ALA A 134 4.61 -13.54 -14.41
CA ALA A 134 5.06 -12.67 -13.33
C ALA A 134 3.98 -12.46 -12.26
N ALA A 135 2.70 -12.38 -12.66
CA ALA A 135 1.58 -12.23 -11.74
C ALA A 135 1.42 -13.41 -10.76
N ILE A 136 1.87 -14.62 -11.11
CA ILE A 136 1.87 -15.78 -10.20
C ILE A 136 2.70 -15.48 -8.95
N TYR A 137 3.75 -14.69 -9.07
CA TYR A 137 4.64 -14.33 -7.97
C TYR A 137 4.16 -13.11 -7.17
N SER A 138 3.05 -12.47 -7.56
CA SER A 138 2.53 -11.26 -6.89
C SER A 138 2.34 -11.43 -5.38
N HIS A 139 1.89 -12.61 -4.94
CA HIS A 139 1.70 -12.96 -3.53
C HIS A 139 2.99 -12.94 -2.67
N ARG A 140 4.16 -12.90 -3.30
CA ARG A 140 5.46 -12.83 -2.61
C ARG A 140 5.83 -11.40 -2.21
N PHE A 141 5.08 -10.40 -2.68
CA PHE A 141 5.32 -9.00 -2.38
C PHE A 141 4.37 -8.50 -1.30
N LYS A 142 4.92 -7.77 -0.35
CA LYS A 142 4.22 -6.98 0.65
C LYS A 142 4.02 -5.58 0.09
N CYS A 143 2.82 -5.05 0.27
CA CYS A 143 2.48 -3.69 -0.12
C CYS A 143 2.03 -2.90 1.09
N SER A 144 2.59 -1.71 1.25
CA SER A 144 2.12 -0.74 2.22
C SER A 144 1.91 0.60 1.52
N ALA A 145 0.92 1.37 1.98
CA ALA A 145 0.69 2.73 1.51
C ALA A 145 0.89 3.68 2.70
N ASP A 146 1.70 4.72 2.50
CA ASP A 146 1.95 5.74 3.51
C ASP A 146 0.75 6.72 3.63
N ALA A 147 0.89 7.73 4.50
CA ALA A 147 -0.12 8.75 4.68
C ALA A 147 -0.29 9.67 3.45
N ASP A 148 0.77 9.79 2.64
CA ASP A 148 0.83 10.63 1.44
C ASP A 148 0.30 9.91 0.18
N GLY A 149 -0.04 8.62 0.31
CA GLY A 149 -0.55 7.80 -0.79
C GLY A 149 0.54 7.14 -1.65
N THR A 150 1.81 7.24 -1.25
CA THR A 150 2.92 6.50 -1.85
C THR A 150 2.80 5.02 -1.51
N VAL A 151 2.86 4.17 -2.52
CA VAL A 151 2.86 2.70 -2.33
C VAL A 151 4.30 2.20 -2.31
N HIS A 152 4.63 1.48 -1.25
CA HIS A 152 5.89 0.76 -1.06
C HIS A 152 5.66 -0.74 -1.30
N ILE A 153 6.55 -1.35 -2.08
CA ILE A 153 6.46 -2.75 -2.48
C ILE A 153 7.77 -3.45 -2.09
N GLU A 154 7.68 -4.48 -1.27
CA GLU A 154 8.82 -5.26 -0.79
C GLU A 154 8.58 -6.77 -0.91
N PRO A 155 9.46 -7.57 -1.56
CA PRO A 155 10.69 -7.14 -2.25
C PRO A 155 10.44 -6.36 -3.55
N ASN A 156 11.48 -5.76 -4.12
CA ASN A 156 11.40 -5.13 -5.45
C ASN A 156 11.05 -6.18 -6.52
N PRO A 157 9.95 -6.01 -7.29
CA PRO A 157 9.54 -6.97 -8.31
C PRO A 157 10.61 -7.26 -9.35
N THR A 158 11.40 -6.26 -9.75
CA THR A 158 12.44 -6.42 -10.77
C THR A 158 13.57 -7.31 -10.25
N GLU A 159 14.09 -7.04 -9.06
CA GLU A 159 15.18 -7.82 -8.46
C GLU A 159 14.76 -9.25 -8.19
N PHE A 160 13.54 -9.45 -7.67
CA PHE A 160 12.99 -10.77 -7.42
C PHE A 160 12.89 -11.58 -8.72
N LEU A 161 12.28 -11.02 -9.78
CA LEU A 161 12.12 -11.72 -11.05
C LEU A 161 13.45 -11.99 -11.75
N VAL A 162 14.46 -11.13 -11.59
CA VAL A 162 15.83 -11.39 -12.07
C VAL A 162 16.45 -12.59 -11.35
N ALA A 163 16.28 -12.68 -10.03
CA ALA A 163 16.78 -13.80 -9.25
C ALA A 163 16.08 -15.11 -9.65
N GLU A 164 14.75 -15.08 -9.79
CA GLU A 164 13.97 -16.24 -10.20
C GLU A 164 14.35 -16.72 -11.60
N LEU A 165 14.50 -15.79 -12.55
CA LEU A 165 14.94 -16.11 -13.90
C LEU A 165 16.33 -16.75 -13.90
N LYS A 166 17.25 -16.38 -13.01
CA LYS A 166 18.57 -17.03 -12.93
C LYS A 166 18.52 -18.45 -12.39
N ASN A 167 17.55 -18.75 -11.52
CA ASN A 167 17.46 -20.02 -10.80
C ASN A 167 16.59 -21.06 -11.52
N ASP A 168 15.67 -20.65 -12.39
CA ASP A 168 14.77 -21.55 -13.11
C ASP A 168 15.12 -21.69 -14.61
N PRO A 169 15.66 -22.84 -15.05
CA PRO A 169 16.01 -23.10 -16.45
C PRO A 169 14.82 -23.05 -17.42
N LEU A 170 13.62 -23.43 -16.98
CA LEU A 170 12.42 -23.43 -17.83
C LEU A 170 11.94 -22.01 -18.07
N LEU A 171 12.00 -21.15 -17.05
CA LEU A 171 11.76 -19.72 -17.20
C LEU A 171 12.80 -19.08 -18.13
N GLN A 172 14.09 -19.41 -17.99
CA GLN A 172 15.14 -18.92 -18.92
C GLN A 172 14.86 -19.28 -20.37
N GLN A 173 14.49 -20.53 -20.62
CA GLN A 173 14.17 -21.01 -21.96
C GLN A 173 12.95 -20.26 -22.52
N SER A 174 11.92 -20.07 -21.70
CA SER A 174 10.69 -19.38 -22.09
C SER A 174 10.95 -17.91 -22.43
N VAL A 175 11.75 -17.21 -21.62
CA VAL A 175 12.14 -15.81 -21.87
C VAL A 175 13.00 -15.69 -23.11
N SER A 176 13.98 -16.59 -23.28
CA SER A 176 14.86 -16.61 -24.46
C SER A 176 14.06 -16.79 -25.74
N ARG A 177 13.10 -17.73 -25.73
CA ARG A 177 12.19 -17.95 -26.85
C ARG A 177 11.29 -16.73 -27.10
N GLY A 178 10.71 -16.14 -26.05
CA GLY A 178 9.89 -14.93 -26.16
C GLY A 178 10.66 -13.74 -26.74
N ARG A 179 11.94 -13.57 -26.35
CA ARG A 179 12.84 -12.57 -26.92
C ARG A 179 13.08 -12.81 -28.42
N GLN A 180 13.40 -14.04 -28.81
CA GLN A 180 13.60 -14.42 -30.22
C GLN A 180 12.36 -14.13 -31.07
N VAL A 181 11.16 -14.47 -30.58
CA VAL A 181 9.90 -14.21 -31.30
C VAL A 181 9.64 -12.72 -31.49
N ARG A 182 9.82 -11.89 -30.44
CA ARG A 182 9.65 -10.43 -30.54
C ARG A 182 10.66 -9.81 -31.51
N GLN A 183 11.90 -10.26 -31.46
CA GLN A 183 12.95 -9.79 -32.36
C GLN A 183 12.62 -10.16 -33.81
N ALA A 184 12.17 -11.40 -34.05
CA ALA A 184 11.74 -11.84 -35.37
C ALA A 184 10.55 -11.00 -35.89
N ALA A 185 9.58 -10.69 -35.03
CA ALA A 185 8.46 -9.82 -35.38
C ALA A 185 8.90 -8.37 -35.69
N ALA A 186 9.85 -7.82 -34.92
CA ALA A 186 10.41 -6.49 -35.16
C ALA A 186 11.13 -6.43 -36.51
N VAL A 187 11.97 -7.42 -36.82
CA VAL A 187 12.63 -7.55 -38.13
C VAL A 187 11.60 -7.73 -39.24
N ALA A 188 10.59 -8.59 -39.07
CA ALA A 188 9.54 -8.79 -40.06
C ALA A 188 8.71 -7.52 -40.35
N SER A 189 8.53 -6.65 -39.35
CA SER A 189 7.89 -5.34 -39.52
C SER A 189 8.84 -4.27 -40.08
N GLY A 190 10.13 -4.61 -40.16
CA GLY A 190 11.25 -3.76 -40.54
C GLY A 190 11.60 -2.66 -39.55
N ALA A 191 11.31 -2.88 -38.27
CA ALA A 191 11.70 -1.99 -37.18
C ALA A 191 13.14 -2.21 -36.70
N GLN A 192 13.77 -3.33 -37.09
CA GLN A 192 15.13 -3.71 -36.68
C GLN A 192 15.92 -4.31 -37.86
N ALA A 193 17.25 -4.30 -37.76
CA ALA A 193 18.15 -4.92 -38.74
C ALA A 193 17.98 -6.45 -38.79
N VAL A 194 18.15 -7.02 -39.99
CA VAL A 194 17.89 -8.43 -40.27
C VAL A 194 18.88 -9.37 -39.58
N ASP A 195 20.12 -8.91 -39.34
CA ASP A 195 21.23 -9.77 -38.92
C ASP A 195 21.18 -10.22 -37.46
N ASP A 196 20.39 -9.55 -36.62
CA ASP A 196 20.33 -9.86 -35.20
C ASP A 196 19.30 -10.96 -34.86
N ALA A 197 18.39 -11.31 -35.80
CA ALA A 197 17.27 -12.23 -35.54
C ALA A 197 17.51 -13.64 -36.11
N ASP A 198 16.83 -14.65 -35.55
CA ASP A 198 16.89 -16.00 -36.11
C ASP A 198 16.16 -16.06 -37.47
N PRO A 199 16.85 -16.36 -38.59
CA PRO A 199 16.25 -16.38 -39.91
C PRO A 199 15.04 -17.31 -40.04
N VAL A 200 15.00 -18.42 -39.29
CA VAL A 200 13.87 -19.38 -39.31
C VAL A 200 12.61 -18.76 -38.72
N GLU A 201 12.72 -18.07 -37.58
CA GLU A 201 11.60 -17.40 -36.93
C GLU A 201 11.09 -16.22 -37.76
N VAL A 202 11.99 -15.41 -38.34
CA VAL A 202 11.60 -14.29 -39.22
C VAL A 202 10.83 -14.81 -40.43
N MET A 203 11.34 -15.84 -41.12
CA MET A 203 10.66 -16.45 -42.26
C MET A 203 9.28 -17.02 -41.87
N THR A 204 9.19 -17.70 -40.73
CA THR A 204 7.92 -18.23 -40.20
C THR A 204 6.88 -17.12 -39.97
N VAL A 205 7.30 -15.95 -39.49
CA VAL A 205 6.41 -14.78 -39.32
C VAL A 205 6.01 -14.18 -40.67
N LEU A 206 6.95 -14.06 -41.62
CA LEU A 206 6.69 -13.49 -42.95
C LEU A 206 5.76 -14.36 -43.79
N ASP A 207 5.90 -15.69 -43.76
CA ASP A 207 5.05 -16.58 -44.56
C ASP A 207 3.64 -16.75 -43.98
N ARG A 208 3.44 -16.45 -42.70
CA ARG A 208 2.09 -16.36 -42.09
C ARG A 208 1.32 -15.09 -42.50
N ASP A 209 2.01 -14.03 -42.92
CA ASP A 209 1.39 -12.73 -43.23
C ASP A 209 2.01 -12.09 -44.49
N PRO A 210 1.37 -12.26 -45.66
CA PRO A 210 1.84 -11.70 -46.92
C PRO A 210 2.04 -10.18 -46.89
N SER A 211 1.27 -9.46 -46.07
CA SER A 211 1.40 -8.00 -45.94
C SER A 211 2.65 -7.60 -45.16
N LYS A 212 3.08 -8.41 -44.19
CA LYS A 212 4.39 -8.22 -43.54
C LYS A 212 5.54 -8.56 -44.49
N LYS A 213 5.39 -9.62 -45.29
CA LYS A 213 6.34 -9.97 -46.36
C LYS A 213 6.56 -8.83 -47.36
N ALA A 214 5.48 -8.23 -47.86
CA ALA A 214 5.57 -7.07 -48.75
C ALA A 214 6.26 -5.87 -48.07
N ARG A 215 5.91 -5.56 -46.82
CA ARG A 215 6.55 -4.48 -46.05
C ARG A 215 8.03 -4.73 -45.78
N PHE A 216 8.39 -5.96 -45.44
CA PHE A 216 9.78 -6.38 -45.25
C PHE A 216 10.60 -6.15 -46.52
N ILE A 217 10.10 -6.62 -47.67
CA ILE A 217 10.76 -6.43 -48.98
C ILE A 217 10.85 -4.93 -49.32
N ALA A 218 9.79 -4.16 -49.05
CA ALA A 218 9.80 -2.71 -49.31
C ALA A 218 10.83 -1.96 -48.44
N ARG A 219 11.07 -2.38 -47.20
CA ARG A 219 12.04 -1.73 -46.29
C ARG A 219 13.48 -2.21 -46.48
N HIS A 220 13.67 -3.52 -46.59
CA HIS A 220 15.01 -4.13 -46.58
C HIS A 220 15.51 -4.53 -47.96
N GLY A 221 14.64 -4.47 -48.98
CA GLY A 221 14.95 -4.91 -50.34
C GLY A 221 14.72 -6.41 -50.55
N MET A 222 14.54 -6.77 -51.82
CA MET A 222 14.32 -8.15 -52.26
C MET A 222 15.56 -9.03 -52.01
N GLU A 223 16.76 -8.47 -52.15
CA GLU A 223 18.02 -9.19 -51.91
C GLU A 223 18.13 -9.67 -50.46
N SER A 224 17.81 -8.80 -49.50
CA SER A 224 17.78 -9.15 -48.07
C SER A 224 16.76 -10.26 -47.78
N TYR A 225 15.62 -10.27 -48.46
CA TYR A 225 14.63 -11.34 -48.33
C TYR A 225 15.14 -12.68 -48.88
N VAL A 226 15.80 -12.68 -50.04
CA VAL A 226 16.38 -13.89 -50.64
C VAL A 226 17.52 -14.44 -49.78
N ASP A 227 18.38 -13.58 -49.25
CA ASP A 227 19.45 -13.99 -48.34
C ASP A 227 18.90 -14.55 -47.02
N LEU A 228 17.88 -13.89 -46.43
CA LEU A 228 17.17 -14.38 -45.25
C LEU A 228 16.58 -15.78 -45.48
N ALA A 229 15.88 -15.99 -46.61
CA ALA A 229 15.32 -17.29 -46.97
C ALA A 229 16.41 -18.36 -47.16
N SER A 230 17.54 -17.99 -47.78
CA SER A 230 18.70 -18.87 -47.94
C SER A 230 19.33 -19.25 -46.61
N ARG A 231 19.46 -18.30 -45.67
CA ARG A 231 19.91 -18.55 -44.30
C ARG A 231 18.95 -19.47 -43.54
N ALA A 232 17.64 -19.26 -43.65
CA ALA A 232 16.62 -20.09 -43.00
C ALA A 232 16.63 -21.53 -43.51
N ARG A 233 16.73 -21.75 -44.83
CA ARG A 233 16.81 -23.09 -45.44
C ARG A 233 18.03 -23.87 -44.97
N ARG A 234 19.19 -23.22 -44.84
CA ARG A 234 20.42 -23.83 -44.28
C ARG A 234 20.23 -24.30 -42.83
N LYS A 235 19.37 -23.63 -42.07
CA LYS A 235 18.98 -24.04 -40.71
C LYS A 235 17.82 -25.05 -40.66
N GLY A 236 17.34 -25.54 -41.80
CA GLY A 236 16.30 -26.56 -41.87
C GLY A 236 14.87 -26.04 -42.02
N TYR A 237 14.66 -24.75 -42.32
CA TYR A 237 13.34 -24.24 -42.70
C TYR A 237 12.85 -24.89 -44.02
N ARG A 238 11.62 -25.42 -44.02
CA ARG A 238 11.01 -26.14 -45.16
C ARG A 238 9.69 -25.50 -45.67
N GLY A 239 9.46 -24.23 -45.35
CA GLY A 239 8.30 -23.48 -45.87
C GLY A 239 8.37 -23.20 -47.37
#